data_AF-A0A176RT34-F1
#
_entry.id   AF-A0A176RT34-F1
#
_cell.length_a   1.000
_cell.length_b   1.000
_cell.length_c   1.000
_cell.angle_alpha   90.00
_cell.angle_beta   90.00
_cell.angle_gamma   90.00
#
_symmetry.space_group_name_H-M   'P 1'
#
loop_
_entity.id
_entity.type
_entity.pdbx_description
1 polymer ?
#
loop_
_entity_poly.entity_id
_entity_poly.type
_entity_poly.pdbx_seq_one_letter_code
_entity_poly.pdbx_strand_id
1 'polypeptide(L)'
;MNKKFQILLILAIVSVLLVITMMEPALARPGGRVSSGNGGGWAGLLPFLISIVFYIFTLPYAFYVISQRNAAESRTLKDLRQLVQRHDLFDWRRLENRIESCFQEVHLAWQQGNLDDVSECMTNKYRQEQQSDYLDKWAKQGLINHCEVEVVSSIQPLFLAHPEQEMEHEGSKLVVAITAKMEDYLEDRYTSKIVKGEKGFKDVDTIWTFVIQNGKWVLANIEDSSSSLLLDYARAHNELPLNLEQNDKLQVKAF
;
A
#
# COMPACT_ATOMS: atom_id res chain seq x y z
N MET A 1 10.98 10.69 7.11
CA MET A 1 11.58 9.62 7.95
C MET A 1 11.97 10.17 9.32
N ASN A 2 11.44 9.63 10.43
CA ASN A 2 11.68 10.14 11.79
C ASN A 2 13.18 10.04 12.15
N LYS A 3 13.79 11.13 12.63
CA LYS A 3 15.22 11.16 13.04
C LYS A 3 15.57 10.04 14.01
N LYS A 4 14.67 9.68 14.92
CA LYS A 4 14.87 8.57 15.87
C LYS A 4 14.95 7.21 15.18
N PHE A 5 14.15 7.01 14.14
CA PHE A 5 14.16 5.78 13.34
C PHE A 5 15.41 5.68 12.48
N GLN A 6 15.87 6.79 11.89
CA GLN A 6 17.14 6.82 11.16
C GLN A 6 18.32 6.45 12.06
N ILE A 7 18.35 6.98 13.29
CA ILE A 7 19.41 6.67 14.26
C ILE A 7 19.39 5.18 14.64
N LEU A 8 18.20 4.60 14.87
CA LEU A 8 18.06 3.17 15.18
C LEU A 8 18.48 2.27 14.02
N LEU A 9 18.11 2.63 12.78
CA LEU A 9 18.50 1.91 11.58
C LEU A 9 20.02 1.96 11.37
N ILE A 10 20.63 3.14 11.54
CA ILE A 10 22.08 3.32 11.43
C ILE A 10 22.80 2.50 12.50
N LEU A 11 22.31 2.49 13.75
CA LEU A 11 22.89 1.68 14.82
C LEU A 11 22.80 0.18 14.53
N ALA A 12 21.69 -0.28 13.94
CA ALA A 12 21.52 -1.68 13.55
C ALA A 12 22.44 -2.07 12.37
N ILE A 13 22.61 -1.18 11.38
CA ILE A 13 23.53 -1.41 10.25
C ILE A 13 24.98 -1.42 10.73
N VAL A 14 25.36 -0.48 11.60
CA VAL A 14 26.70 -0.41 12.18
C VAL A 14 26.98 -1.65 13.03
N SER A 15 26.04 -2.14 13.82
CA SER A 15 26.24 -3.35 14.62
C SER A 15 26.43 -4.59 13.74
N VAL A 16 25.67 -4.73 12.65
CA VAL A 16 25.85 -5.83 11.68
C VAL A 16 27.21 -5.73 10.97
N LEU A 17 27.63 -4.54 10.53
CA LEU A 17 28.94 -4.32 9.92
C LEU A 17 30.09 -4.65 10.88
N LEU A 18 29.97 -4.26 12.15
CA LEU A 18 30.97 -4.57 13.18
C LEU A 18 31.12 -6.08 13.39
N VAL A 19 30.01 -6.83 13.33
CA VAL A 19 30.02 -8.29 13.39
C VAL A 19 30.67 -8.92 12.16
N ILE A 20 30.41 -8.40 10.95
CA ILE A 20 31.07 -8.86 9.71
C ILE A 20 32.59 -8.66 9.80
N THR A 21 33.05 -7.54 10.37
CA THR A 21 34.49 -7.28 10.54
C THR A 21 35.17 -8.16 11.60
N MET A 22 34.38 -8.76 12.50
CA MET A 22 34.87 -9.72 13.50
C MET A 22 34.89 -11.16 13.00
N MET A 23 34.43 -11.43 11.77
CA MET A 23 34.56 -12.75 11.14
C MET A 23 35.98 -12.93 10.60
N GLU A 24 36.76 -13.84 11.20
CA GLU A 24 37.97 -14.34 10.55
C GLU A 24 37.59 -15.10 9.27
N PRO A 25 38.31 -14.90 8.14
CA PRO A 25 37.99 -15.57 6.89
C PRO A 25 38.18 -17.08 7.03
N ALA A 26 37.11 -17.85 6.86
CA ALA A 26 37.18 -19.30 6.73
C ALA A 26 37.84 -19.67 5.39
N LEU A 27 39.17 -19.78 5.40
CA LEU A 27 39.99 -20.23 4.27
C LEU A 27 39.74 -21.73 4.01
N ALA A 28 38.88 -22.03 3.03
CA ALA A 28 38.73 -23.40 2.52
C ALA A 28 39.99 -23.81 1.73
N ARG A 29 40.68 -24.86 2.20
CA ARG A 29 41.85 -25.45 1.53
C ARG A 29 41.37 -26.44 0.45
N PRO A 30 41.96 -26.47 -0.77
CA PRO A 30 41.57 -27.43 -1.80
C PRO A 30 41.98 -28.85 -1.38
N GLY A 31 40.99 -29.72 -1.21
CA GLY A 31 41.17 -31.10 -0.76
C GLY A 31 40.03 -31.53 0.15
N GLY A 32 38.99 -32.11 -0.45
CA GLY A 32 37.76 -32.50 0.21
C GLY A 32 37.97 -33.37 1.44
N ARG A 33 37.69 -32.79 2.61
CA ARG A 33 37.05 -33.43 3.75
C ARG A 33 36.19 -32.36 4.39
N VAL A 34 34.88 -32.44 4.20
CA VAL A 34 33.95 -31.87 5.17
C VAL A 34 34.15 -32.70 6.42
N SER A 35 35.12 -32.33 7.25
CA SER A 35 35.12 -32.83 8.61
C SER A 35 33.77 -32.38 9.18
N SER A 36 33.05 -33.31 9.79
CA SER A 36 31.98 -33.02 10.72
C SER A 36 32.60 -32.36 11.96
N GLY A 37 33.23 -31.21 11.74
CA GLY A 37 33.79 -30.34 12.73
C GLY A 37 32.61 -29.78 13.47
N ASN A 38 32.35 -30.35 14.62
CA ASN A 38 31.56 -29.79 15.70
C ASN A 38 32.04 -28.34 15.91
N GLY A 39 31.44 -27.39 15.17
CA GLY A 39 31.82 -25.98 15.17
C GLY A 39 31.52 -25.44 16.56
N GLY A 40 32.56 -25.42 17.40
CA GLY A 40 32.43 -25.25 18.84
C GLY A 40 31.61 -24.03 19.23
N GLY A 41 30.61 -24.27 20.08
CA GLY A 41 29.96 -23.34 21.02
C GLY A 41 29.28 -22.09 20.47
N TRP A 42 29.93 -21.31 19.62
CA TRP A 42 29.59 -19.93 19.31
C TRP A 42 29.37 -19.65 17.81
N ALA A 43 30.04 -20.38 16.90
CA ALA A 43 29.89 -20.16 15.46
C ALA A 43 28.49 -20.52 14.92
N GLY A 44 27.84 -21.52 15.51
CA GLY A 44 26.43 -21.84 15.23
C GLY A 44 25.43 -20.93 15.95
N LEU A 45 25.83 -20.30 17.06
CA LEU A 45 24.98 -19.37 17.81
C LEU A 45 24.96 -17.96 17.19
N LEU A 46 26.02 -17.57 16.50
CA LEU A 46 26.15 -16.23 15.92
C LEU A 46 25.05 -15.85 14.91
N PRO A 47 24.72 -16.66 13.88
CA PRO A 47 23.61 -16.33 12.97
C PRO A 47 22.24 -16.31 13.69
N PHE A 48 22.08 -17.13 14.73
CA PHE A 48 20.89 -17.14 15.58
C PHE A 48 20.77 -15.84 16.40
N LEU A 49 21.86 -15.34 16.99
CA LEU A 49 21.89 -14.07 17.73
C LEU A 49 21.62 -12.86 16.82
N ILE A 50 22.19 -12.83 15.61
CA ILE A 50 21.91 -11.78 14.62
C ILE A 50 20.42 -11.78 14.25
N SER A 51 19.85 -12.96 14.02
CA SER A 51 18.42 -13.11 13.71
C SER A 51 17.55 -12.58 14.87
N ILE A 52 17.91 -12.89 16.12
CA ILE A 52 17.21 -12.37 17.31
C ILE A 52 17.23 -10.84 17.34
N VAL A 53 18.39 -10.21 17.16
CA VAL A 53 18.52 -8.75 17.15
C VAL A 53 17.65 -8.15 16.04
N PHE A 54 17.67 -8.74 14.84
CA PHE A 54 16.81 -8.32 13.74
C PHE A 54 15.31 -8.40 14.08
N TYR A 55 14.85 -9.49 14.70
CA TYR A 55 13.45 -9.64 15.13
C TYR A 55 13.06 -8.64 16.22
N ILE A 56 13.96 -8.35 17.16
CA ILE A 56 13.73 -7.36 18.23
C ILE A 56 13.46 -5.96 17.66
N PHE A 57 14.05 -5.59 16.51
CA PHE A 57 13.78 -4.30 15.88
C PHE A 57 12.62 -4.32 14.88
N THR A 58 12.49 -5.39 14.09
CA THR A 58 11.48 -5.46 13.03
C THR A 58 10.08 -5.71 13.57
N LEU A 59 9.90 -6.57 14.59
CA LEU A 59 8.58 -6.89 15.11
C LEU A 59 7.89 -5.68 15.79
N PRO A 60 8.55 -4.90 16.67
CA PRO A 60 7.91 -3.72 17.23
C PRO A 60 7.59 -2.66 16.18
N TYR A 61 8.43 -2.52 15.14
CA TYR A 61 8.16 -1.61 14.04
C TYR A 61 6.95 -2.06 13.20
N ALA A 62 6.89 -3.34 12.83
CA ALA A 62 5.76 -3.92 12.12
C ALA A 62 4.46 -3.77 12.94
N PHE A 63 4.51 -4.11 14.24
CA PHE A 63 3.40 -3.94 15.16
C PHE A 63 2.95 -2.47 15.24
N TYR A 64 3.89 -1.53 15.31
CA TYR A 64 3.59 -0.11 15.30
C TYR A 64 2.90 0.34 13.99
N VAL A 65 3.37 -0.11 12.82
CA VAL A 65 2.73 0.21 11.53
C VAL A 65 1.30 -0.36 11.47
N ILE A 66 1.12 -1.62 11.86
CA ILE A 66 -0.20 -2.28 11.91
C ILE A 66 -1.14 -1.53 12.87
N SER A 67 -0.65 -1.18 14.06
CA SER A 67 -1.45 -0.44 15.05
C SER A 67 -1.89 0.92 14.51
N GLN A 68 -1.03 1.65 13.79
CA GLN A 68 -1.38 2.93 13.20
C GLN A 68 -2.40 2.78 12.07
N ARG A 69 -2.24 1.75 11.23
CA ARG A 69 -3.17 1.41 10.15
C ARG A 69 -4.57 1.12 10.70
N ASN A 70 -4.67 0.25 11.70
CA ASN A 70 -5.94 -0.10 12.34
C ASN A 70 -6.57 1.10 13.06
N ALA A 71 -5.74 1.96 13.68
CA ALA A 71 -6.23 3.20 14.27
C ALA A 71 -6.77 4.16 13.20
N ALA A 72 -6.13 4.26 12.03
CA ALA A 72 -6.57 5.10 10.93
C ALA A 72 -7.89 4.62 10.31
N GLU A 73 -8.01 3.31 10.11
CA GLU A 73 -9.25 2.65 9.70
C GLU A 73 -10.39 2.96 10.67
N SER A 74 -10.18 2.71 11.96
CA SER A 74 -11.21 2.95 12.98
C SER A 74 -11.66 4.43 13.03
N ARG A 75 -10.71 5.37 12.95
CA ARG A 75 -11.02 6.82 12.88
C ARG A 75 -11.83 7.16 11.64
N THR A 76 -11.36 6.75 10.47
CA THR A 76 -11.99 7.09 9.19
C THR A 76 -13.37 6.48 9.06
N LEU A 77 -13.56 5.24 9.52
CA LEU A 77 -14.88 4.61 9.61
C LEU A 77 -15.81 5.32 10.61
N LYS A 78 -15.29 5.90 11.71
CA LYS A 78 -16.10 6.72 12.62
C LYS A 78 -16.58 7.98 11.91
N ASP A 79 -15.71 8.64 11.17
CA ASP A 79 -16.00 9.91 10.48
C ASP A 79 -16.97 9.71 9.30
N LEU A 80 -16.76 8.65 8.50
CA LEU A 80 -17.71 8.25 7.46
C LEU A 80 -19.12 7.97 8.03
N ARG A 81 -19.20 7.30 9.19
CA ARG A 81 -20.48 7.07 9.91
C ARG A 81 -21.13 8.36 10.41
N GLN A 82 -20.38 9.43 10.62
CA GLN A 82 -20.98 10.74 10.93
C GLN A 82 -21.49 11.42 9.66
N LEU A 83 -20.73 11.37 8.57
CA LEU A 83 -21.11 12.00 7.30
C LEU A 83 -22.30 11.31 6.62
N VAL A 84 -22.46 9.98 6.79
CA VAL A 84 -23.59 9.25 6.21
C VAL A 84 -24.95 9.74 6.71
N GLN A 85 -24.99 10.37 7.89
CA GLN A 85 -26.22 10.98 8.42
C GLN A 85 -26.68 12.20 7.61
N ARG A 86 -25.78 12.78 6.81
CA ARG A 86 -26.06 13.92 5.91
C ARG A 86 -26.29 13.46 4.48
N HIS A 87 -25.49 12.49 4.00
CA HIS A 87 -25.59 12.01 2.62
C HIS A 87 -25.10 10.56 2.45
N ASP A 88 -25.84 9.76 1.68
CA ASP A 88 -25.58 8.35 1.42
C ASP A 88 -24.24 8.05 0.69
N LEU A 89 -23.61 9.07 0.11
CA LEU A 89 -22.30 8.94 -0.56
C LEU A 89 -21.19 8.50 0.38
N PHE A 90 -21.35 8.69 1.69
CA PHE A 90 -20.38 8.31 2.71
C PHE A 90 -20.71 6.98 3.40
N ASP A 91 -21.72 6.23 2.93
CA ASP A 91 -21.99 4.88 3.42
C ASP A 91 -20.82 3.95 3.05
N TRP A 92 -20.09 3.50 4.08
CA TRP A 92 -18.89 2.69 3.87
C TRP A 92 -19.14 1.42 3.06
N ARG A 93 -20.27 0.72 3.27
CA ARG A 93 -20.53 -0.54 2.56
C ARG A 93 -20.76 -0.30 1.08
N ARG A 94 -21.52 0.76 0.72
CA ARG A 94 -21.71 1.16 -0.68
C ARG A 94 -20.40 1.61 -1.31
N LEU A 95 -19.59 2.34 -0.56
CA LEU A 95 -18.31 2.86 -1.00
C LEU A 95 -17.29 1.75 -1.24
N GLU A 96 -17.20 0.78 -0.32
CA GLU A 96 -16.36 -0.41 -0.44
C GLU A 96 -16.71 -1.22 -1.70
N ASN A 97 -18.00 -1.51 -1.91
CA ASN A 97 -18.46 -2.18 -3.13
C ASN A 97 -18.12 -1.39 -4.40
N ARG A 98 -18.24 -0.05 -4.35
CA ARG A 98 -17.89 0.82 -5.48
C ARG A 98 -16.40 0.77 -5.77
N ILE A 99 -15.56 0.81 -4.73
CA ILE A 99 -14.10 0.72 -4.85
C ILE A 99 -13.70 -0.63 -5.42
N GLU A 100 -14.27 -1.73 -4.93
CA GLU A 100 -14.01 -3.08 -5.44
C GLU A 100 -14.40 -3.20 -6.93
N SER A 101 -15.58 -2.71 -7.30
CA SER A 101 -16.03 -2.71 -8.69
C SER A 101 -15.08 -1.92 -9.59
N CYS A 102 -14.69 -0.72 -9.17
CA CYS A 102 -13.72 0.08 -9.92
C CYS A 102 -12.33 -0.54 -9.96
N PHE A 103 -11.92 -1.23 -8.91
CA PHE A 103 -10.66 -1.97 -8.90
C PHE A 103 -10.67 -3.03 -10.01
N GLN A 104 -11.71 -3.85 -10.09
CA GLN A 104 -11.84 -4.88 -11.12
C GLN A 104 -11.95 -4.29 -12.53
N GLU A 105 -12.81 -3.29 -12.73
CA GLU A 105 -13.02 -2.64 -14.04
C GLU A 105 -11.73 -2.01 -14.58
N VAL A 106 -10.97 -1.30 -13.73
CA VAL A 106 -9.71 -0.66 -14.13
C VAL A 106 -8.64 -1.70 -14.50
N HIS A 107 -8.52 -2.79 -13.74
CA HIS A 107 -7.55 -3.85 -14.06
C HIS A 107 -7.90 -4.58 -15.36
N LEU A 108 -9.18 -4.87 -15.59
CA LEU A 108 -9.65 -5.42 -16.87
C LEU A 108 -9.30 -4.50 -18.05
N ALA A 109 -9.54 -3.20 -17.88
CA ALA A 109 -9.24 -2.19 -18.90
C ALA A 109 -7.73 -2.07 -19.18
N TRP A 110 -6.89 -2.16 -18.15
CA TRP A 110 -5.43 -2.24 -18.30
C TRP A 110 -4.97 -3.50 -19.03
N GLN A 111 -5.61 -4.66 -18.80
CA GLN A 111 -5.33 -5.90 -19.52
C GLN A 111 -5.71 -5.77 -21.02
N GLN A 112 -6.82 -5.08 -21.31
CA GLN A 112 -7.27 -4.81 -22.68
C GLN A 112 -6.47 -3.71 -23.38
N GLY A 113 -5.70 -2.91 -22.63
CA GLY A 113 -4.92 -1.80 -23.16
C GLY A 113 -5.77 -0.57 -23.54
N ASN A 114 -7.00 -0.47 -23.04
CA ASN A 114 -7.91 0.63 -23.33
C ASN A 114 -8.71 1.04 -22.08
N LEU A 115 -8.59 2.30 -21.68
CA LEU A 115 -9.29 2.86 -20.52
C LEU A 115 -10.54 3.67 -20.87
N ASP A 116 -10.99 3.71 -22.12
CA ASP A 116 -12.14 4.53 -22.52
C ASP A 116 -13.45 4.14 -21.81
N ASP A 117 -13.64 2.85 -21.54
CA ASP A 117 -14.87 2.33 -20.94
C ASP A 117 -14.93 2.45 -19.40
N VAL A 118 -13.85 2.89 -18.73
CA VAL A 118 -13.80 3.06 -17.26
C VAL A 118 -13.95 4.51 -16.81
N SER A 119 -14.53 5.36 -17.66
CA SER A 119 -14.77 6.78 -17.37
C SER A 119 -15.64 7.03 -16.14
N GLU A 120 -16.50 6.08 -15.76
CA GLU A 120 -17.26 6.18 -14.52
C GLU A 120 -16.41 5.95 -13.27
N CYS A 121 -15.33 5.18 -13.39
CA CYS A 121 -14.51 4.75 -12.26
C CYS A 121 -13.30 5.62 -11.98
N MET A 122 -12.92 6.48 -12.91
CA MET A 122 -11.68 7.24 -12.85
C MET A 122 -11.84 8.64 -13.40
N THR A 123 -11.16 9.60 -12.79
CA THR A 123 -11.13 10.98 -13.30
C THR A 123 -10.60 11.02 -14.73
N ASN A 124 -11.15 11.90 -15.56
CA ASN A 124 -10.71 12.05 -16.95
C ASN A 124 -9.21 12.34 -17.09
N LYS A 125 -8.67 13.16 -16.17
CA LYS A 125 -7.24 13.49 -16.15
C LYS A 125 -6.41 12.23 -15.90
N TYR A 126 -6.67 11.51 -14.81
CA TYR A 126 -5.88 10.33 -14.45
C TYR A 126 -5.98 9.23 -15.50
N ARG A 127 -7.17 9.07 -16.11
CA ARG A 127 -7.39 8.15 -17.23
C ARG A 127 -6.50 8.43 -18.42
N GLN A 128 -6.43 9.70 -18.84
CA GLN A 128 -5.60 10.13 -19.97
C GLN A 128 -4.11 9.95 -19.68
N GLU A 129 -3.69 10.27 -18.46
CA GLU A 129 -2.32 10.03 -17.99
C GLU A 129 -1.99 8.53 -18.07
N GLN A 130 -2.83 7.65 -17.51
CA GLN A 130 -2.61 6.20 -17.56
C GLN A 130 -2.57 5.63 -18.99
N GLN A 131 -3.49 6.07 -19.87
CA GLN A 131 -3.54 5.62 -21.26
C GLN A 131 -2.27 6.04 -22.01
N SER A 132 -1.94 7.33 -21.98
CA SER A 132 -0.85 7.88 -22.79
C SER A 132 0.54 7.57 -22.24
N ASP A 133 0.70 7.52 -20.91
CA ASP A 133 2.01 7.33 -20.30
C ASP A 133 2.44 5.88 -20.18
N TYR A 134 1.49 4.95 -20.13
CA TYR A 134 1.77 3.52 -19.97
C TYR A 134 1.25 2.71 -21.15
N LEU A 135 -0.07 2.62 -21.33
CA LEU A 135 -0.67 1.68 -22.28
C LEU A 135 -0.25 1.93 -23.73
N ASP A 136 -0.31 3.18 -24.19
CA ASP A 136 0.10 3.56 -25.54
C ASP A 136 1.60 3.35 -25.76
N LYS A 137 2.42 3.59 -24.73
CA LYS A 137 3.88 3.37 -24.81
C LYS A 137 4.21 1.89 -24.89
N TRP A 138 3.57 1.06 -24.06
CA TRP A 138 3.73 -0.39 -24.07
C TRP A 138 3.27 -0.97 -25.41
N ALA A 139 2.11 -0.55 -25.93
CA ALA A 139 1.63 -0.98 -27.22
C ALA A 139 2.61 -0.64 -28.36
N LYS A 140 3.17 0.58 -28.37
CA LYS A 140 4.21 0.99 -29.35
C LYS A 140 5.50 0.18 -29.24
N GLN A 141 5.83 -0.29 -28.04
CA GLN A 141 6.99 -1.15 -27.78
C GLN A 141 6.72 -2.63 -28.08
N GLY A 142 5.50 -2.99 -28.51
CA GLY A 142 5.12 -4.39 -28.73
C GLY A 142 4.95 -5.18 -27.43
N LEU A 143 4.68 -4.49 -26.32
CA LEU A 143 4.48 -5.11 -25.01
C LEU A 143 2.98 -5.37 -24.79
N ILE A 144 2.68 -6.49 -24.13
CA ILE A 144 1.33 -6.91 -23.75
C ILE A 144 1.27 -6.93 -22.23
N ASN A 145 0.30 -6.20 -21.68
CA ASN A 145 0.03 -6.19 -20.25
C ASN A 145 -0.84 -7.40 -19.88
N HIS A 146 -0.38 -8.21 -18.94
CA HIS A 146 -1.14 -9.29 -18.36
C HIS A 146 -1.47 -8.91 -16.93
N CYS A 147 -2.73 -8.63 -16.68
CA CYS A 147 -3.21 -8.16 -15.40
C CYS A 147 -4.51 -8.90 -15.08
N GLU A 148 -4.50 -9.76 -14.07
CA GLU A 148 -5.67 -10.53 -13.65
C GLU A 148 -5.82 -10.49 -12.14
N VAL A 149 -7.00 -10.12 -11.67
CA VAL A 149 -7.35 -10.06 -10.25
C VAL A 149 -8.10 -11.33 -9.89
N GLU A 150 -7.55 -12.14 -8.98
CA GLU A 150 -8.23 -13.33 -8.45
C GLU A 150 -9.22 -12.95 -7.36
N VAL A 151 -8.79 -12.13 -6.39
CA VAL A 151 -9.63 -11.69 -5.27
C VAL A 151 -9.11 -10.40 -4.66
N VAL A 152 -10.03 -9.52 -4.25
CA VAL A 152 -9.71 -8.38 -3.37
C VAL A 152 -9.82 -8.85 -1.92
N SER A 153 -8.68 -8.95 -1.24
CA SER A 153 -8.57 -9.52 0.10
C SER A 153 -8.98 -8.54 1.20
N SER A 154 -8.67 -7.24 1.03
CA SER A 154 -9.09 -6.20 1.99
C SER A 154 -9.10 -4.81 1.35
N ILE A 155 -10.01 -3.95 1.81
CA ILE A 155 -10.06 -2.52 1.51
C ILE A 155 -10.14 -1.79 2.85
N GLN A 156 -9.16 -0.95 3.14
CA GLN A 156 -9.10 -0.24 4.43
C GLN A 156 -9.00 1.27 4.23
N PRO A 157 -9.94 2.05 4.77
CA PRO A 157 -9.90 3.51 4.66
C PRO A 157 -8.83 4.07 5.60
N LEU A 158 -7.87 4.82 5.05
CA LEU A 158 -6.77 5.38 5.81
C LEU A 158 -6.97 6.84 6.16
N PHE A 159 -7.58 7.60 5.26
CA PHE A 159 -7.72 9.04 5.39
C PHE A 159 -8.95 9.54 4.63
N LEU A 160 -9.62 10.53 5.20
CA LEU A 160 -10.76 11.22 4.62
C LEU A 160 -10.57 12.73 4.75
N ALA A 161 -10.77 13.44 3.63
CA ALA A 161 -10.93 14.88 3.61
C ALA A 161 -12.30 15.22 3.04
N HIS A 162 -13.04 16.08 3.73
CA HIS A 162 -14.34 16.60 3.31
C HIS A 162 -14.32 18.13 3.44
N PRO A 163 -14.29 18.88 2.33
CA PRO A 163 -14.25 20.34 2.37
C PRO A 163 -15.56 20.94 2.89
N GLU A 164 -15.48 22.03 3.65
CA GLU A 164 -16.63 22.64 4.35
C GLU A 164 -17.61 23.36 3.42
N GLN A 165 -17.19 23.75 2.21
CA GLN A 165 -17.92 24.72 1.37
C GLN A 165 -18.20 24.25 -0.05
N GLU A 166 -17.96 22.98 -0.39
CA GLU A 166 -18.23 22.50 -1.74
C GLU A 166 -19.67 22.01 -1.90
N MET A 167 -20.31 22.48 -2.98
CA MET A 167 -21.63 21.99 -3.37
C MET A 167 -21.55 20.49 -3.67
N GLU A 168 -22.56 19.74 -3.25
CA GLU A 168 -22.69 18.30 -3.54
C GLU A 168 -21.51 17.44 -3.05
N HIS A 169 -20.72 17.93 -2.09
CA HIS A 169 -19.55 17.25 -1.53
C HIS A 169 -18.41 17.04 -2.53
N GLU A 170 -18.40 17.78 -3.64
CA GLU A 170 -17.28 17.81 -4.59
C GLU A 170 -15.94 18.08 -3.87
N GLY A 171 -14.86 17.56 -4.45
CA GLY A 171 -13.52 17.73 -3.88
C GLY A 171 -13.24 16.89 -2.61
N SER A 172 -14.25 16.20 -2.05
CA SER A 172 -14.02 15.21 -0.99
C SER A 172 -13.06 14.13 -1.46
N LYS A 173 -12.16 13.71 -0.58
CA LYS A 173 -11.09 12.75 -0.87
C LYS A 173 -11.11 11.60 0.12
N LEU A 174 -11.02 10.38 -0.38
CA LEU A 174 -10.83 9.18 0.42
C LEU A 174 -9.58 8.46 -0.05
N VAL A 175 -8.70 8.13 0.88
CA VAL A 175 -7.53 7.29 0.62
C VAL A 175 -7.76 5.93 1.25
N VAL A 176 -7.61 4.87 0.46
CA VAL A 176 -7.78 3.48 0.89
C VAL A 176 -6.53 2.67 0.60
N ALA A 177 -6.16 1.76 1.50
CA ALA A 177 -5.23 0.68 1.20
C ALA A 177 -6.02 -0.53 0.71
N ILE A 178 -5.61 -1.09 -0.43
CA ILE A 178 -6.22 -2.27 -1.03
C ILE A 178 -5.17 -3.37 -1.08
N THR A 179 -5.52 -4.54 -0.55
CA THR A 179 -4.75 -5.78 -0.70
C THR A 179 -5.54 -6.69 -1.63
N ALA A 180 -4.94 -7.12 -2.73
CA ALA A 180 -5.55 -8.04 -3.67
C ALA A 180 -4.56 -9.14 -4.05
N LYS A 181 -5.09 -10.34 -4.33
CA LYS A 181 -4.32 -11.41 -4.93
C LYS A 181 -4.50 -11.32 -6.45
N MET A 182 -3.40 -11.00 -7.15
CA MET A 182 -3.43 -10.71 -8.57
C MET A 182 -2.11 -11.13 -9.23
N GLU A 183 -2.14 -11.33 -10.54
CA GLU A 183 -0.93 -11.37 -11.36
C GLU A 183 -0.84 -10.13 -12.22
N ASP A 184 0.35 -9.54 -12.29
CA ASP A 184 0.65 -8.35 -13.09
C ASP A 184 2.05 -8.48 -13.67
N TYR A 185 2.12 -8.65 -14.99
CA TYR A 185 3.39 -8.72 -15.70
C TYR A 185 3.26 -8.21 -17.14
N LEU A 186 4.40 -7.76 -17.66
CA LEU A 186 4.52 -7.22 -19.00
C LEU A 186 5.32 -8.20 -19.87
N GLU A 187 4.73 -8.69 -20.95
CA GLU A 187 5.33 -9.65 -21.87
C GLU A 187 5.63 -9.00 -23.21
N ASP A 188 6.81 -9.28 -23.78
CA ASP A 188 7.12 -8.90 -25.16
C ASP A 188 6.35 -9.80 -26.14
N ARG A 189 5.54 -9.20 -27.01
CA ARG A 189 4.65 -9.90 -27.95
C ARG A 189 5.37 -10.86 -28.89
N TYR A 190 6.62 -10.55 -29.26
CA TYR A 190 7.33 -11.29 -30.31
C TYR A 190 8.19 -12.42 -29.73
N THR A 191 8.71 -12.22 -28.53
CA THR A 191 9.63 -13.16 -27.89
C THR A 191 8.99 -13.96 -26.76
N SER A 192 7.78 -13.58 -26.33
CA SER A 192 7.10 -14.10 -25.13
C SER A 192 7.93 -13.98 -23.85
N LYS A 193 8.93 -13.07 -23.85
CA LYS A 193 9.78 -12.84 -22.70
C LYS A 193 9.09 -11.88 -21.75
N ILE A 194 9.08 -12.22 -20.47
CA ILE A 194 8.64 -11.30 -19.41
C ILE A 194 9.68 -10.18 -19.28
N VAL A 195 9.23 -8.95 -19.50
CA VAL A 195 10.04 -7.72 -19.44
C VAL A 195 9.95 -7.07 -18.05
N LYS A 196 8.78 -7.16 -17.40
CA LYS A 196 8.54 -6.64 -16.05
C LYS A 196 7.55 -7.53 -15.32
N GLY A 197 7.70 -7.65 -14.00
CA GLY A 197 6.85 -8.49 -13.17
C GLY A 197 7.22 -9.96 -13.28
N GLU A 198 6.30 -10.81 -12.84
CA GLU A 198 6.48 -12.25 -12.79
C GLU A 198 5.12 -12.95 -12.87
N LYS A 199 5.09 -14.14 -13.47
CA LYS A 199 3.86 -14.93 -13.62
C LYS A 199 3.39 -15.49 -12.28
N GLY A 200 2.08 -15.64 -12.16
CA GLY A 200 1.42 -16.27 -11.03
C GLY A 200 0.90 -15.26 -10.00
N PHE A 201 -0.21 -15.63 -9.37
CA PHE A 201 -0.93 -14.80 -8.42
C PHE A 201 -0.13 -14.55 -7.14
N LYS A 202 -0.05 -13.27 -6.74
CA LYS A 202 0.63 -12.80 -5.53
C LYS A 202 -0.21 -11.75 -4.83
N ASP A 203 0.03 -11.60 -3.53
CA ASP A 203 -0.55 -10.50 -2.77
C ASP A 203 0.13 -9.19 -3.20
N VAL A 204 -0.69 -8.24 -3.64
CA VAL A 204 -0.30 -6.89 -4.03
C VAL A 204 -1.04 -5.91 -3.12
N ASP A 205 -0.26 -5.07 -2.46
CA ASP A 205 -0.77 -3.96 -1.65
C ASP A 205 -0.63 -2.66 -2.46
N THR A 206 -1.70 -1.90 -2.61
CA THR A 206 -1.71 -0.58 -3.26
C THR A 206 -2.49 0.44 -2.45
N ILE A 207 -2.22 1.72 -2.67
CA ILE A 207 -2.95 2.82 -2.05
C ILE A 207 -3.69 3.60 -3.13
N TRP A 208 -5.01 3.66 -3.01
CA TRP A 208 -5.88 4.28 -3.99
C TRP A 208 -6.50 5.54 -3.39
N THR A 209 -6.47 6.62 -4.14
CA THR A 209 -7.12 7.88 -3.78
C THR A 209 -8.35 8.07 -4.66
N PHE A 210 -9.52 8.14 -4.01
CA PHE A 210 -10.79 8.47 -4.64
C PHE A 210 -11.16 9.91 -4.32
N VAL A 211 -11.84 10.56 -5.26
CA VAL A 211 -12.44 11.88 -5.07
C VAL A 211 -13.91 11.86 -5.48
N ILE A 212 -14.71 12.75 -4.90
CA ILE A 212 -16.05 13.01 -5.42
C ILE A 212 -15.92 13.93 -6.64
N GLN A 213 -16.42 13.44 -7.76
CA GLN A 213 -16.58 14.19 -9.01
C GLN A 213 -17.94 13.91 -9.62
N ASN A 214 -18.71 14.96 -9.94
CA ASN A 214 -20.09 14.86 -10.43
C ASN A 214 -20.98 13.97 -9.54
N GLY A 215 -20.85 14.11 -8.22
CA GLY A 215 -21.63 13.36 -7.23
C GLY A 215 -21.29 11.86 -7.14
N LYS A 216 -20.18 11.40 -7.73
CA LYS A 216 -19.72 10.00 -7.65
C LYS A 216 -18.28 9.92 -7.14
N TRP A 217 -17.97 8.87 -6.39
CA TRP A 217 -16.59 8.54 -6.06
C TRP A 217 -15.88 7.93 -7.26
N VAL A 218 -14.79 8.57 -7.68
CA VAL A 218 -13.96 8.18 -8.81
C VAL A 218 -12.48 8.18 -8.43
N LEU A 219 -11.73 7.27 -9.02
CA LEU A 219 -10.30 7.11 -8.83
C LEU A 219 -9.54 8.32 -9.39
N ALA A 220 -8.70 8.92 -8.55
CA ALA A 220 -7.87 10.07 -8.92
C ALA A 220 -6.37 9.75 -8.92
N ASN A 221 -5.93 8.76 -8.15
CA ASN A 221 -4.51 8.40 -8.06
C ASN A 221 -4.33 6.98 -7.50
N ILE A 222 -3.25 6.31 -7.93
CA ILE A 222 -2.75 5.05 -7.37
C ILE A 222 -1.28 5.23 -7.00
N GLU A 223 -0.93 4.79 -5.80
CA GLU A 223 0.42 4.85 -5.24
C GLU A 223 0.84 3.46 -4.74
N ASP A 224 2.14 3.20 -4.79
CA ASP A 224 2.71 2.00 -4.18
C ASP A 224 2.53 2.03 -2.66
N SER A 225 2.20 0.89 -2.06
CA SER A 225 1.94 0.72 -0.62
C SER A 225 3.20 0.74 0.26
N SER A 226 4.24 1.48 -0.13
CA SER A 226 5.47 1.57 0.64
C SER A 226 5.18 1.89 2.11
N SER A 227 5.88 1.22 3.04
CA SER A 227 5.57 1.33 4.47
C SER A 227 5.65 2.77 4.99
N SER A 228 6.45 3.64 4.36
CA SER A 228 6.49 5.07 4.67
C SER A 228 5.21 5.79 4.28
N LEU A 229 4.72 5.58 3.06
CA LEU A 229 3.57 6.28 2.52
C LEU A 229 2.27 5.85 3.20
N LEU A 230 2.13 4.53 3.44
CA LEU A 230 1.04 3.99 4.25
C LEU A 230 1.02 4.61 5.66
N LEU A 231 2.19 4.76 6.28
CA LEU A 231 2.31 5.33 7.61
C LEU A 231 2.07 6.86 7.64
N ASP A 232 2.40 7.56 6.56
CA ASP A 232 2.12 8.99 6.41
C ASP A 232 0.61 9.23 6.36
N TYR A 233 -0.14 8.46 5.56
CA TYR A 233 -1.61 8.49 5.56
C TYR A 233 -2.20 8.03 6.90
N ALA A 234 -1.72 6.92 7.48
CA ALA A 234 -2.27 6.39 8.73
C ALA A 234 -2.13 7.36 9.91
N ARG A 235 -1.11 8.23 9.89
CA ARG A 235 -0.88 9.28 10.89
C ARG A 235 -1.61 10.58 10.59
N ALA A 236 -2.05 10.80 9.35
CA ALA A 236 -2.81 11.98 9.00
C ALA A 236 -4.13 12.02 9.79
N HIS A 237 -4.50 13.23 10.20
CA HIS A 237 -5.82 13.48 10.78
C HIS A 237 -6.79 13.75 9.63
N ASN A 238 -7.98 13.17 9.71
CA ASN A 238 -9.02 13.46 8.74
C ASN A 238 -9.36 14.94 8.75
N GLU A 239 -9.60 15.48 7.57
CA GLU A 239 -9.90 16.89 7.37
C GLU A 239 -11.42 17.03 7.23
N LEU A 240 -12.10 17.36 8.32
CA LEU A 240 -13.56 17.49 8.37
C LEU A 240 -13.97 18.94 8.67
N PRO A 241 -15.17 19.37 8.26
CA PRO A 241 -15.69 20.69 8.63
C PRO A 241 -15.81 20.83 10.15
N LEU A 242 -15.49 22.02 10.67
CA LEU A 242 -15.36 22.33 12.10
C LEU A 242 -16.64 22.03 12.92
N ASN A 243 -17.80 22.03 12.26
CA ASN A 243 -19.10 21.75 12.86
C ASN A 243 -19.33 20.28 13.26
N LEU A 244 -18.50 19.33 12.80
CA LEU A 244 -18.59 17.91 13.17
C LEU A 244 -17.79 17.59 14.44
N GLU A 245 -16.62 18.21 14.64
CA GLU A 245 -15.77 17.97 15.81
C GLU A 245 -16.39 18.47 17.13
N GLN A 246 -17.21 19.53 17.09
CA GLN A 246 -17.84 20.10 18.28
C GLN A 246 -18.89 19.18 18.92
N ASN A 247 -19.62 18.39 18.11
CA ASN A 247 -20.61 17.44 18.63
C ASN A 247 -19.95 16.26 19.36
N ASP A 248 -18.78 15.78 18.91
CA ASP A 248 -18.04 14.70 19.57
C ASP A 248 -17.48 15.18 20.94
N LYS A 249 -16.98 16.42 21.02
CA LYS A 249 -16.50 17.03 22.29
C LYS A 249 -17.61 17.31 23.29
N LEU A 250 -18.84 17.56 22.83
CA LEU A 250 -20.02 17.74 23.69
C LEU A 250 -20.55 16.42 24.23
N GLN A 251 -20.53 15.35 23.42
CA GLN A 251 -20.93 14.00 23.83
C GLN A 251 -19.96 13.39 24.86
N VAL A 252 -18.65 13.62 24.72
CA VAL A 252 -17.63 13.11 25.67
C VAL A 252 -17.64 13.86 27.01
N LYS A 253 -18.15 15.10 27.06
CA LYS A 253 -18.29 15.86 28.31
C LYS A 253 -19.60 15.60 29.06
N ALA A 254 -20.52 14.83 28.49
CA ALA A 254 -21.83 14.55 29.06
C ALA A 254 -21.88 13.26 29.91
N PHE A 255 -20.73 12.64 30.19
CA PHE A 255 -20.58 11.48 31.07
C PHE A 255 -19.61 11.74 32.22
#